data_AF-A0A923SX70-F1
#
_entry.id   AF-A0A923SX70-F1
#
_cell.length_a   1.000
_cell.length_b   1.000
_cell.length_c   1.000
_cell.angle_alpha   90.00
_cell.angle_beta   90.00
_cell.angle_gamma   90.00
#
_symmetry.space_group_name_H-M   'P 1'
#
loop_
_entity.id
_entity.type
_entity.pdbx_description
1 polymer ?
#
loop_
_entity_poly.entity_id
_entity_poly.type
_entity_poly.pdbx_seq_one_letter_code
_entity_poly.pdbx_strand_id
1 'polypeptide(L)'
;MPELHFKGKEFVYNHHLTVPFRPLVHDASRSCGEDPDNLIIHGDNLHALKSLRPRYAGQVDLVFIDPPYNTGNEGWAYNDNVA
;
A
#
# COMPACT_ATOMS: atom_id res chain seq x y z
N MET A 1 -4.51 -12.27 26.83
CA MET A 1 -3.62 -12.17 25.66
C MET A 1 -3.03 -10.77 25.69
N PRO A 2 -1.70 -10.59 25.62
CA PRO A 2 -1.11 -9.24 25.66
C PRO A 2 -1.53 -8.45 24.41
N GLU A 3 -1.80 -7.15 24.58
CA GLU A 3 -2.19 -6.24 23.49
C GLU A 3 -1.33 -4.98 23.49
N LEU A 4 -0.95 -4.52 22.29
CA LEU A 4 -0.31 -3.21 22.10
C LEU A 4 -1.37 -2.12 21.92
N HIS A 5 -1.32 -1.09 22.78
CA HIS A 5 -2.22 0.06 22.75
C HIS A 5 -1.43 1.32 22.40
N PHE A 6 -1.93 2.10 21.44
CA PHE A 6 -1.31 3.36 21.03
C PHE A 6 -2.40 4.37 20.62
N LYS A 7 -2.08 5.66 20.72
CA LYS A 7 -2.99 6.75 20.37
C LYS A 7 -3.37 6.66 18.89
N GLY A 8 -4.67 6.68 18.58
CA GLY A 8 -5.18 6.61 17.21
C GLY A 8 -5.30 5.20 16.62
N LYS A 9 -5.07 4.13 17.41
CA LYS A 9 -5.17 2.74 16.96
C LYS A 9 -6.47 2.42 16.22
N GLU A 10 -7.62 2.79 16.78
CA GLU A 10 -8.92 2.57 16.12
C GLU A 10 -9.05 3.31 14.79
N PHE A 11 -8.52 4.54 14.73
CA PHE A 11 -8.57 5.32 13.50
C PHE A 11 -7.76 4.64 12.39
N VAL A 12 -6.51 4.27 12.68
CA VAL A 12 -5.62 3.60 11.71
C VAL A 12 -6.21 2.26 11.29
N TYR A 13 -6.78 1.50 12.22
CA TYR A 13 -7.42 0.22 11.92
C TYR A 13 -8.60 0.39 10.96
N ASN A 14 -9.43 1.41 11.15
CA ASN A 14 -10.61 1.65 10.30
C ASN A 14 -10.30 2.42 9.01
N HIS A 15 -9.13 3.06 8.89
CA HIS A 15 -8.78 3.86 7.72
C HIS A 15 -8.84 3.05 6.42
N HIS A 16 -8.47 1.77 6.45
CA HIS A 16 -8.57 0.93 5.25
C HIS A 16 -10.02 0.75 4.79
N LEU A 17 -11.05 1.01 5.60
CA LEU A 17 -12.45 0.95 5.19
C LEU A 17 -12.88 2.20 4.42
N THR A 18 -12.29 3.35 4.74
CA THR A 18 -12.62 4.64 4.11
C THR A 18 -11.96 4.81 2.75
N VAL A 19 -10.83 4.15 2.51
CA VAL A 19 -10.10 4.22 1.24
C VAL A 19 -10.90 3.53 0.12
N PRO A 20 -11.31 4.20 -0.97
CA PRO A 20 -12.08 3.56 -2.04
C PRO A 20 -11.23 2.59 -2.87
N PHE A 21 -11.89 1.57 -3.44
CA PHE A 21 -11.31 0.78 -4.53
C PHE A 21 -11.10 1.67 -5.75
N ARG A 22 -9.98 1.48 -6.46
CA ARG A 22 -9.69 2.14 -7.74
C ARG A 22 -9.25 1.07 -8.75
N PRO A 23 -9.76 1.06 -9.98
CA PRO A 23 -9.28 0.13 -11.00
C PRO A 23 -7.84 0.50 -11.41
N LEU A 24 -7.04 -0.50 -11.79
CA LEU A 24 -5.76 -0.26 -12.45
C LEU A 24 -6.03 0.24 -13.88
N VAL A 25 -5.33 1.30 -14.28
CA VAL A 25 -5.39 1.87 -15.63
C VAL A 25 -4.07 1.60 -16.32
N HIS A 26 -4.12 0.91 -17.46
CA HIS A 26 -2.94 0.61 -18.24
C HIS A 26 -2.38 1.87 -18.92
N ASP A 27 -1.12 2.18 -18.66
CA ASP A 27 -0.39 3.27 -19.31
C ASP A 27 0.52 2.70 -20.39
N ALA A 28 0.06 2.73 -21.64
CA ALA A 28 0.80 2.20 -22.78
C ALA A 28 2.14 2.91 -23.02
N SER A 29 2.30 4.16 -22.56
CA SER A 29 3.54 4.92 -22.74
C SER A 29 4.66 4.51 -21.78
N ARG A 30 4.30 3.89 -20.65
CA ARG A 30 5.23 3.47 -19.58
C ARG A 30 5.34 1.96 -19.45
N SER A 31 4.45 1.22 -20.09
CA SER A 31 4.47 -0.24 -20.12
C SER A 31 5.50 -0.74 -21.13
N CYS A 32 6.20 -1.81 -20.81
CA CYS A 32 7.22 -2.40 -21.67
C CYS A 32 7.25 -3.93 -21.52
N GLY A 33 7.82 -4.60 -22.51
CA GLY A 33 7.86 -6.06 -22.57
C GLY A 33 6.57 -6.67 -23.13
N GLU A 34 6.64 -7.95 -23.46
CA GLU A 34 5.51 -8.77 -23.90
C GLU A 34 4.93 -9.63 -22.77
N ASP A 35 5.56 -9.60 -21.60
CA ASP A 35 5.20 -10.41 -20.44
C ASP A 35 4.00 -9.78 -19.70
N PRO A 36 2.81 -10.43 -19.72
CA PRO A 36 1.63 -9.92 -19.05
C PRO A 36 1.63 -10.17 -17.53
N ASP A 37 2.56 -10.97 -17.00
CA ASP A 37 2.51 -11.46 -15.62
C ASP A 37 3.20 -10.51 -14.64
N ASN A 38 4.16 -9.70 -15.10
CA ASN A 38 4.89 -8.74 -14.30
C ASN A 38 4.22 -7.35 -14.33
N LEU A 39 3.97 -6.76 -13.15
CA LEU A 39 3.28 -5.48 -13.01
C LEU A 39 4.15 -4.45 -12.28
N ILE A 40 4.27 -3.25 -12.85
CA ILE A 40 4.75 -2.05 -12.16
C ILE A 40 3.56 -1.11 -11.98
N ILE A 41 3.24 -0.77 -10.73
CA ILE A 41 2.07 0.05 -10.40
C ILE A 41 2.55 1.36 -9.78
N HIS A 42 2.13 2.48 -10.35
CA HIS A 42 2.41 3.80 -9.81
C HIS A 42 1.18 4.31 -9.04
N GLY A 43 1.39 4.63 -7.76
CA GLY A 43 0.37 5.25 -6.91
C GLY A 43 0.67 5.04 -5.43
N ASP A 44 -0.25 5.50 -4.60
CA ASP A 44 -0.27 5.17 -3.18
C ASP A 44 -0.45 3.64 -3.00
N ASN A 45 0.34 3.07 -2.08
CA ASN A 45 0.42 1.62 -1.92
C ASN A 45 -0.90 1.01 -1.38
N LEU A 46 -1.64 1.71 -0.52
CA LEU A 46 -2.90 1.21 0.04
C LEU A 46 -3.97 1.16 -1.05
N HIS A 47 -4.01 2.17 -1.93
CA HIS A 47 -4.85 2.13 -3.12
C HIS A 47 -4.46 0.99 -4.06
N ALA A 48 -3.17 0.82 -4.36
CA ALA A 48 -2.69 -0.26 -5.24
C ALA A 48 -3.04 -1.66 -4.70
N LEU A 49 -2.81 -1.90 -3.40
CA LEU A 49 -3.15 -3.16 -2.75
C LEU A 49 -4.66 -3.45 -2.80
N LYS A 50 -5.51 -2.43 -2.64
CA LYS A 50 -6.96 -2.58 -2.82
C LYS A 50 -7.34 -2.96 -4.24
N SER A 51 -6.67 -2.39 -5.24
CA SER A 51 -6.88 -2.71 -6.66
C SER A 51 -6.51 -4.16 -6.99
N LEU A 52 -5.44 -4.67 -6.38
CA LEU A 52 -4.93 -6.02 -6.61
C LEU A 52 -5.74 -7.11 -5.89
N ARG A 53 -6.35 -6.78 -4.75
CA ARG A 53 -7.03 -7.74 -3.88
C ARG A 53 -8.02 -8.67 -4.59
N PRO A 54 -8.90 -8.23 -5.50
CA PRO A 54 -9.84 -9.12 -6.18
C PRO A 54 -9.19 -10.24 -6.99
N ARG A 55 -7.95 -10.03 -7.46
CA ARG A 55 -7.25 -10.97 -8.33
C ARG A 55 -6.16 -11.77 -7.62
N TYR A 56 -5.46 -11.17 -6.66
CA TYR A 56 -4.25 -11.76 -6.06
C TYR A 56 -4.38 -12.11 -4.57
N ALA A 57 -5.55 -11.92 -3.95
CA ALA A 57 -5.74 -12.30 -2.55
C ALA A 57 -5.48 -13.81 -2.35
N GLY A 58 -4.66 -14.12 -1.34
CA GLY A 58 -4.28 -15.51 -1.01
C GLY A 58 -3.30 -16.17 -1.98
N GLN A 59 -2.75 -15.44 -2.96
CA GLN A 59 -1.85 -15.97 -4.00
C GLN A 59 -0.42 -15.43 -3.91
N VAL A 60 -0.13 -14.52 -2.97
CA VAL A 60 1.20 -13.92 -2.83
C VAL A 60 2.06 -14.79 -1.92
N ASP A 61 3.10 -15.39 -2.47
CA ASP A 61 4.04 -16.24 -1.73
C ASP A 61 5.00 -15.45 -0.84
N LEU A 62 5.48 -14.30 -1.33
CA LEU A 62 6.48 -13.48 -0.66
C LEU A 62 6.15 -11.99 -0.84
N VAL A 63 6.21 -11.25 0.27
CA VAL A 63 6.17 -9.79 0.28
C VAL A 63 7.50 -9.28 0.83
N PHE A 64 8.19 -8.45 0.05
CA PHE A 64 9.38 -7.73 0.47
C PHE A 64 9.09 -6.23 0.46
N ILE A 65 9.30 -5.56 1.60
CA ILE A 65 9.10 -4.12 1.74
C ILE A 65 10.24 -3.49 2.53
N ASP A 66 10.57 -2.26 2.16
CA ASP A 66 11.54 -1.40 2.85
C ASP A 66 10.84 -0.08 3.26
N PRO A 67 9.99 -0.10 4.31
CA PRO A 67 9.24 1.07 4.75
C PRO A 67 10.16 2.09 5.44
N PRO A 68 9.76 3.35 5.61
CA PRO A 68 10.53 4.33 6.38
C PRO A 68 10.75 3.87 7.83
N TYR A 69 11.97 4.00 8.33
CA TYR A 69 12.37 3.46 9.63
C TYR A 69 12.07 4.38 10.82
N ASN A 70 11.68 5.63 10.55
CA ASN A 70 11.38 6.63 11.58
C ASN A 70 12.56 6.83 12.57
N THR A 71 13.79 6.89 12.06
CA THR A 71 15.02 7.01 12.88
C THR A 71 15.22 8.38 13.50
N GLY A 72 14.42 9.39 13.10
CA GLY A 72 14.56 10.79 13.51
C GLY A 72 15.73 11.53 12.85
N ASN A 73 16.55 10.86 12.03
CA ASN A 73 17.71 11.43 11.35
C ASN A 73 17.39 11.90 9.91
N GLU A 74 16.13 11.90 9.52
CA GLU A 74 15.69 12.21 8.16
C GLU A 74 15.02 13.60 8.14
N GLY A 75 15.37 14.43 7.15
CA GLY A 75 14.71 15.72 6.90
C GLY A 75 13.28 15.58 6.35
N TRP A 76 12.77 14.36 6.23
CA TRP A 76 11.43 14.02 5.77
C TRP A 76 10.72 13.21 6.85
N ALA A 77 9.63 13.75 7.38
CA ALA A 77 8.70 13.01 8.20
C ALA A 77 7.66 12.34 7.30
N TYR A 78 7.29 11.10 7.59
CA TYR A 78 6.12 10.48 6.97
C TYR A 78 4.91 11.38 7.22
N ASN A 79 4.18 11.73 6.16
CA ASN A 79 2.95 12.49 6.31
C ASN A 79 1.87 11.53 6.84
N ASP A 80 1.78 11.45 8.16
CA ASP A 80 0.80 10.69 8.92
C ASP A 80 -0.47 11.51 9.19
N ASN A 81 -0.68 12.60 8.44
CA ASN A 81 -1.87 13.40 8.59
C ASN A 81 -3.06 12.64 8.00
N VAL A 82 -3.62 11.77 8.83
CA VAL A 82 -4.82 10.99 8.55
C VAL A 82 -6.11 11.78 8.81
N ALA A 83 -5.99 13.09 9.10
CA ALA A 83 -7.09 14.01 9.39
C ALA A 83 -8.00 14.26 8.18
#